data_AF-A0A6S7IU32-F1
#
_entry.id   AF-A0A6S7IU32-F1
#
_cell.length_a   1.000
_cell.length_b   1.000
_cell.length_c   1.000
_cell.angle_alpha   90.00
_cell.angle_beta   90.00
_cell.angle_gamma   90.00
#
_symmetry.space_group_name_H-M   'P 1'
#
loop_
_entity.id
_entity.type
_entity.pdbx_description
1 polymer ?
#
loop_
_entity_poly.entity_id
_entity_poly.type
_entity_poly.pdbx_seq_one_letter_code
_entity_poly.pdbx_strand_id
1 'polypeptide(L)'
;ILKLIDRLHSPASCSALLIKHPSTRSGMYYSNPQGLGSSSLVQVYCDMTSKNGVGVTVIGHDSGSRTLVEGYDPAGSYRRKIEYDISLEQIVAIMKQSKRCEQFIKYECYGSVFRFSSAGTYFGW
;
A
#
# COMPACT_ATOMS: atom_id res chain seq x y z
N ILE A 1 -1.76 -14.71 27.11
CA ILE A 1 -1.28 -15.98 26.50
C ILE A 1 -2.01 -16.29 25.19
N LEU A 2 -3.34 -16.43 25.16
CA LEU A 2 -4.10 -16.73 23.91
C LEU A 2 -3.85 -15.73 22.75
N LYS A 3 -3.91 -14.42 23.00
CA LYS A 3 -3.59 -13.36 22.00
C LYS A 3 -2.15 -13.42 21.45
N LEU A 4 -1.22 -14.08 22.14
CA LEU A 4 0.17 -14.27 21.67
C LEU A 4 0.29 -15.52 20.77
N ILE A 5 -0.51 -16.55 21.05
CA ILE A 5 -0.55 -17.79 20.26
C ILE A 5 -1.27 -17.56 18.92
N ASP A 6 -2.34 -16.75 18.91
CA ASP A 6 -3.03 -16.34 17.68
C ASP A 6 -2.11 -15.53 16.75
N ARG A 7 -1.23 -14.71 17.33
CA ARG A 7 -0.21 -13.97 16.58
C ARG A 7 0.78 -14.90 15.87
N LEU A 8 1.12 -16.05 16.46
CA LEU A 8 2.04 -17.03 15.90
C LEU A 8 1.49 -17.72 14.63
N HIS A 9 0.17 -17.72 14.44
CA HIS A 9 -0.53 -18.34 13.30
C HIS A 9 -1.24 -17.33 12.39
N SER A 10 -0.79 -16.07 12.39
CA SER A 10 -1.37 -15.04 11.52
C SER A 10 -1.22 -15.44 10.05
N PRO A 11 -2.27 -15.29 9.21
CA PRO A 11 -2.19 -15.64 7.79
C PRO A 11 -1.12 -14.85 7.04
N ALA A 12 -0.56 -15.43 5.99
CA ALA A 12 0.47 -14.78 5.19
C ALA A 12 -0.03 -13.54 4.41
N SER A 13 -1.33 -13.44 4.16
CA SER A 13 -1.97 -12.33 3.44
C SER A 13 -3.45 -12.18 3.78
N CYS A 14 -4.04 -11.03 3.43
CA CYS A 14 -5.49 -10.81 3.52
C CYS A 14 -6.28 -11.84 2.70
N SER A 15 -5.77 -12.24 1.53
CA SER A 15 -6.38 -13.30 0.73
C SER A 15 -6.36 -14.65 1.45
N ALA A 16 -5.24 -15.02 2.08
CA ALA A 16 -5.15 -16.26 2.86
C ALA A 16 -6.11 -16.25 4.07
N LEU A 17 -6.24 -15.09 4.73
CA LEU A 17 -7.21 -14.89 5.81
C LEU A 17 -8.64 -15.10 5.30
N LEU A 18 -9.01 -14.50 4.18
CA LEU A 18 -10.35 -14.59 3.61
C LEU A 18 -10.70 -16.02 3.13
N ILE A 19 -9.74 -16.73 2.54
CA ILE A 19 -9.92 -18.15 2.15
C ILE A 19 -10.20 -19.01 3.38
N LYS A 20 -9.46 -18.80 4.48
CA LYS A 20 -9.64 -19.56 5.72
C LYS A 20 -10.95 -19.21 6.43
N HIS A 21 -11.37 -17.95 6.35
CA HIS A 21 -12.55 -17.42 7.01
C HIS A 21 -13.39 -16.57 6.01
N PRO A 22 -14.24 -17.20 5.18
CA PRO A 22 -14.96 -16.52 4.10
C PRO A 22 -15.91 -15.41 4.53
N SER A 23 -16.32 -15.37 5.80
CA SER A 23 -17.16 -14.32 6.40
C SER A 23 -16.37 -13.12 6.93
N THR A 24 -15.04 -13.11 6.77
CA THR A 24 -14.18 -12.01 7.22
C THR A 24 -14.55 -10.71 6.51
N ARG A 25 -14.82 -9.66 7.30
CA ARG A 25 -15.12 -8.31 6.79
C ARG A 25 -13.84 -7.49 6.63
N SER A 26 -13.91 -6.43 5.84
CA SER A 26 -12.80 -5.48 5.73
C SER A 26 -12.45 -4.86 7.09
N GLY A 27 -11.17 -4.60 7.33
CA GLY A 27 -10.67 -4.11 8.63
C GLY A 27 -9.18 -4.26 8.83
N MET A 28 -8.68 -3.91 10.02
CA MET A 28 -7.26 -4.06 10.38
C MET A 28 -6.97 -5.47 10.90
N TYR A 29 -5.95 -6.12 10.32
CA TYR A 29 -5.52 -7.46 10.70
C TYR A 29 -4.00 -7.54 10.80
N TYR A 30 -3.51 -8.50 11.59
CA TYR A 30 -2.10 -8.89 11.53
C TYR A 30 -1.91 -9.93 10.44
N SER A 31 -0.94 -9.69 9.57
CA SER A 31 -0.45 -10.65 8.57
C SER A 31 0.96 -11.08 8.93
N ASN A 32 1.35 -12.29 8.53
CA ASN A 32 2.73 -12.80 8.61
C ASN A 32 3.29 -13.12 7.22
N PRO A 33 3.64 -12.12 6.38
CA PRO A 33 4.00 -12.34 4.99
C PRO A 33 5.32 -13.11 4.80
N GLN A 34 6.24 -12.99 5.77
CA GLN A 34 7.52 -13.72 5.76
C GLN A 34 7.43 -15.11 6.38
N GLY A 35 6.41 -15.40 7.18
CA GLY A 35 6.28 -16.66 7.92
C GLY A 35 7.28 -16.85 9.07
N LEU A 36 7.94 -15.78 9.54
CA LEU A 36 9.06 -15.85 10.49
C LEU A 36 8.70 -15.35 11.90
N GLY A 37 8.16 -16.23 12.74
CA GLY A 37 7.89 -15.90 14.15
C GLY A 37 6.98 -14.67 14.33
N SER A 38 7.02 -14.04 15.51
CA SER A 38 6.16 -12.90 15.83
C SER A 38 6.73 -11.54 15.38
N SER A 39 8.03 -11.45 15.13
CA SER A 39 8.71 -10.21 14.71
C SER A 39 8.45 -9.82 13.25
N SER A 40 7.95 -10.76 12.43
CA SER A 40 7.56 -10.51 11.04
C SER A 40 6.09 -10.11 10.87
N LEU A 41 5.35 -9.92 11.98
CA LEU A 41 3.95 -9.52 11.91
C LEU A 41 3.82 -8.08 11.46
N VAL A 42 2.92 -7.86 10.50
CA VAL A 42 2.61 -6.55 9.95
C VAL A 42 1.13 -6.29 10.17
N GLN A 43 0.80 -5.14 10.76
CA GLN A 43 -0.59 -4.70 10.86
C GLN A 43 -0.97 -3.99 9.56
N VAL A 44 -1.99 -4.49 8.87
CA VAL A 44 -2.42 -4.00 7.56
C VAL A 44 -3.94 -3.88 7.51
N TYR A 45 -4.45 -3.01 6.66
CA TYR A 45 -5.87 -3.00 6.33
C TYR A 45 -6.13 -4.05 5.25
N CYS A 46 -7.08 -4.94 5.50
CA CYS A 46 -7.58 -5.87 4.51
C CYS A 46 -8.91 -5.37 3.96
N ASP A 47 -8.96 -5.12 2.65
CA ASP A 47 -10.21 -4.94 1.93
C ASP A 47 -10.65 -6.30 1.37
N MET A 48 -11.72 -6.86 1.94
CA MET A 48 -12.28 -8.17 1.57
C MET A 48 -13.40 -8.06 0.52
N THR A 49 -13.71 -6.84 0.07
CA THR A 49 -14.87 -6.55 -0.77
C THR A 49 -14.49 -6.19 -2.21
N SER A 50 -13.32 -5.60 -2.40
CA SER A 50 -12.82 -5.19 -3.71
C SER A 50 -12.36 -6.37 -4.58
N LYS A 51 -12.09 -6.07 -5.87
CA LYS A 51 -11.45 -6.99 -6.83
C LYS A 51 -12.10 -8.38 -6.90
N ASN A 52 -13.44 -8.42 -6.93
CA ASN A 52 -14.25 -9.65 -6.97
C ASN A 52 -14.07 -10.56 -5.74
N GLY A 53 -13.94 -9.97 -4.55
CA GLY A 53 -13.85 -10.72 -3.30
C GLY A 53 -12.47 -11.34 -3.04
N VAL A 54 -11.43 -10.85 -3.70
CA VAL A 54 -10.05 -11.19 -3.33
C VAL A 54 -9.69 -10.35 -2.10
N GLY A 55 -9.12 -10.97 -1.07
CA GLY A 55 -8.64 -10.23 0.11
C GLY A 55 -7.44 -9.36 -0.25
N VAL A 56 -7.66 -8.07 -0.46
CA VAL A 56 -6.65 -7.08 -0.85
C VAL A 56 -5.97 -6.52 0.39
N THR A 57 -4.64 -6.54 0.41
CA THR A 57 -3.85 -5.84 1.42
C THR A 57 -3.68 -4.38 0.99
N VAL A 58 -4.10 -3.44 1.83
CA VAL A 58 -3.95 -1.99 1.61
C VAL A 58 -2.86 -1.45 2.53
N ILE A 59 -1.92 -0.72 1.95
CA ILE A 59 -0.77 -0.13 2.63
C ILE A 59 -0.89 1.40 2.53
N GLY A 60 -0.94 2.07 3.68
CA GLY A 60 -1.00 3.53 3.74
C GLY A 60 0.38 4.19 3.64
N HIS A 61 0.34 5.50 3.42
CA HIS A 61 1.52 6.37 3.38
C HIS A 61 1.15 7.82 3.69
N ASP A 62 2.16 8.63 4.02
CA ASP A 62 2.08 10.03 4.46
C ASP A 62 1.54 11.03 3.42
N SER A 63 1.17 10.56 2.23
CA SER A 63 0.87 11.40 1.06
C SER A 63 -0.47 11.07 0.42
N GLY A 64 -1.38 10.44 1.17
CA GLY A 64 -2.75 10.18 0.72
C GLY A 64 -3.66 11.41 0.69
N SER A 65 -3.26 12.50 1.35
CA SER A 65 -4.02 13.76 1.39
C SER A 65 -3.57 14.75 0.31
N ARG A 66 -4.49 15.64 -0.09
CA ARG A 66 -4.20 16.72 -1.04
C ARG A 66 -3.09 17.63 -0.49
N THR A 67 -2.04 17.83 -1.28
CA THR A 67 -0.92 18.70 -0.94
C THR A 67 -0.85 19.84 -1.97
N LEU A 68 -0.86 21.09 -1.51
CA LEU A 68 -0.63 22.25 -2.38
C LEU A 68 0.87 22.38 -2.64
N VAL A 69 1.25 22.57 -3.91
CA VAL A 69 2.63 22.75 -4.35
C VAL A 69 2.72 24.07 -5.10
N GLU A 70 3.51 25.01 -4.58
CA GLU A 70 3.71 26.36 -5.13
C GLU A 70 5.20 26.74 -5.01
N GLY A 71 5.70 27.58 -5.93
CA GLY A 71 7.10 28.04 -5.93
C GLY A 71 8.12 27.07 -6.55
N TYR A 72 7.64 26.09 -7.31
CA TYR A 72 8.44 25.04 -7.94
C TYR A 72 8.32 25.05 -9.47
N ASP A 73 8.41 26.23 -10.08
CA ASP A 73 8.31 26.42 -11.54
C ASP A 73 9.42 25.74 -12.34
N PRO A 74 10.70 25.68 -11.88
CA PRO A 74 11.73 24.98 -12.62
C PRO A 74 11.47 23.48 -12.68
N ALA A 75 11.79 22.88 -13.82
CA ALA A 75 11.69 21.45 -14.06
C ALA A 75 12.31 20.60 -12.94
N GLY A 76 11.52 19.73 -12.31
CA GLY A 76 11.99 18.80 -11.28
C GLY A 76 12.41 19.45 -9.96
N SER A 77 12.03 20.71 -9.74
CA SER A 77 12.38 21.43 -8.51
C SER A 77 11.59 20.96 -7.29
N TYR A 78 10.36 20.46 -7.47
CA TYR A 78 9.63 19.80 -6.40
C TYR A 78 9.97 18.30 -6.36
N ARG A 79 10.20 17.81 -5.15
CA ARG A 79 10.52 16.42 -4.87
C ARG A 79 9.88 16.05 -3.55
N ARG A 80 9.13 14.94 -3.55
CA ARG A 80 8.54 14.40 -2.33
C ARG A 80 8.97 12.95 -2.15
N LYS A 81 9.58 12.68 -1.00
CA LYS A 81 9.82 11.31 -0.54
C LYS A 81 8.54 10.82 0.14
N ILE A 82 8.03 9.67 -0.31
CA ILE A 82 6.84 9.05 0.28
C ILE A 82 7.28 8.15 1.42
N GLU A 83 6.69 8.35 2.59
CA GLU A 83 6.91 7.53 3.76
C GLU A 83 5.69 6.64 3.97
N TYR A 84 5.90 5.32 3.83
CA TYR A 84 4.85 4.33 4.06
C TYR A 84 4.73 4.01 5.55
N ASP A 85 3.54 3.60 5.97
CA ASP A 85 3.24 3.29 7.38
C ASP A 85 3.97 2.04 7.91
N ILE A 86 4.59 1.27 7.01
CA ILE A 86 5.34 0.04 7.29
C ILE A 86 6.69 0.06 6.55
N SER A 87 7.62 -0.79 7.00
CA SER A 87 8.97 -0.80 6.42
C SER A 87 8.96 -1.31 4.97
N LEU A 88 9.94 -0.86 4.17
CA LEU A 88 10.10 -1.36 2.81
C LEU A 88 10.30 -2.88 2.75
N GLU A 89 10.98 -3.46 3.74
CA GLU A 89 11.15 -4.91 3.87
C GLU A 89 9.79 -5.63 4.04
N GLN A 90 8.91 -5.07 4.87
CA GLN A 90 7.57 -5.59 5.07
C GLN A 90 6.71 -5.44 3.80
N ILE A 91 6.81 -4.32 3.08
CA ILE A 91 6.13 -4.11 1.79
C ILE A 91 6.59 -5.17 0.78
N VAL A 92 7.90 -5.38 0.64
CA VAL A 92 8.46 -6.39 -0.26
C VAL A 92 7.98 -7.80 0.11
N ALA A 93 7.89 -8.11 1.40
CA ALA A 93 7.35 -9.39 1.86
C ALA A 93 5.87 -9.56 1.49
N ILE A 94 5.05 -8.51 1.63
CA ILE A 94 3.64 -8.51 1.19
C ILE A 94 3.55 -8.70 -0.32
N MET A 95 4.34 -7.96 -1.10
CA MET A 95 4.36 -8.05 -2.56
C MET A 95 4.68 -9.46 -3.05
N LYS A 96 5.60 -10.17 -2.39
CA LYS A 96 5.93 -11.57 -2.71
C LYS A 96 4.76 -12.55 -2.51
N GLN A 97 3.78 -12.19 -1.68
CA GLN A 97 2.56 -12.96 -1.46
C GLN A 97 1.41 -12.55 -2.40
N SER A 98 1.63 -11.56 -3.27
CA SER A 98 0.59 -10.95 -4.11
C SER A 98 0.86 -11.20 -5.59
N LYS A 99 -0.18 -11.59 -6.33
CA LYS A 99 -0.09 -11.76 -7.80
C LYS A 99 -0.06 -10.42 -8.55
N ARG A 100 -0.61 -9.36 -7.97
CA ARG A 100 -0.75 -8.02 -8.57
C ARG A 100 -0.64 -6.97 -7.48
N CYS A 101 0.01 -5.85 -7.80
CA CYS A 101 0.12 -4.67 -6.96
C CYS A 101 -0.30 -3.45 -7.78
N GLU A 102 -1.03 -2.51 -7.18
CA GLU A 102 -1.50 -1.29 -7.82
C GLU A 102 -1.26 -0.10 -6.87
N GLN A 103 -0.85 1.03 -7.43
CA GLN A 103 -0.76 2.30 -6.72
C GLN A 103 -1.18 3.42 -7.66
N PHE A 104 -1.88 4.42 -7.13
CA PHE A 104 -2.43 5.52 -7.91
C PHE A 104 -1.90 6.86 -7.39
N ILE A 105 -1.73 7.80 -8.31
CA ILE A 105 -1.44 9.20 -8.02
C ILE A 105 -2.57 10.05 -8.60
N LYS A 106 -3.06 11.01 -7.82
CA LYS A 106 -3.99 12.04 -8.29
C LYS A 106 -3.22 13.35 -8.43
N TYR A 107 -3.33 13.96 -9.61
CA TYR A 107 -2.66 15.21 -9.94
C TYR A 107 -3.71 16.26 -10.32
N GLU A 108 -3.72 17.37 -9.57
CA GLU A 108 -4.56 18.53 -9.82
C GLU A 108 -3.64 19.73 -10.08
N CYS A 109 -3.88 20.48 -11.16
CA CYS A 109 -2.95 21.52 -11.60
C CYS A 109 -3.64 22.77 -12.12
N TYR A 110 -2.93 23.88 -11.99
CA TYR A 110 -3.16 25.13 -12.71
C TYR A 110 -1.81 25.61 -13.22
N GLY A 111 -1.64 25.73 -14.55
CA GLY A 111 -0.38 26.16 -15.16
C GLY A 111 0.79 25.16 -15.07
N SER A 112 0.53 23.86 -14.88
CA SER A 112 1.57 22.80 -14.82
C SER A 112 1.15 21.54 -15.58
N VAL A 113 2.14 20.70 -15.96
CA VAL A 113 2.00 19.67 -16.99
C VAL A 113 2.59 18.33 -16.57
N PHE A 114 1.75 17.42 -16.06
CA PHE A 114 2.19 16.07 -15.67
C PHE A 114 2.74 15.22 -16.84
N ARG A 115 2.13 15.30 -18.03
CA ARG A 115 2.51 14.48 -19.20
C ARG A 115 2.22 15.19 -20.53
N PHE A 116 3.23 15.57 -21.32
CA PHE A 116 3.04 16.11 -22.68
C PHE A 116 3.75 15.23 -23.74
N SER A 117 2.95 14.56 -24.58
CA SER A 117 3.34 13.73 -25.74
C SER A 117 3.86 12.29 -25.49
N SER A 118 3.74 11.43 -26.51
CA SER A 118 4.26 10.05 -26.57
C SER A 118 5.76 9.96 -26.94
N ALA A 119 6.42 11.10 -27.20
CA ALA A 119 7.81 11.18 -27.66
C ALA A 119 8.76 11.98 -26.70
N GLY A 120 8.28 12.39 -25.52
CA GLY A 120 8.95 13.31 -24.56
C GLY A 120 8.32 14.71 -24.58
N THR A 121 8.23 15.55 -23.54
CA THR A 121 8.94 15.73 -22.25
C THR A 121 7.92 15.81 -21.10
N TYR A 122 8.25 15.38 -19.87
CA TYR A 122 7.32 15.38 -18.72
C TYR A 122 7.82 16.25 -17.56
N PHE A 123 6.97 17.15 -17.05
CA PHE A 123 7.22 17.95 -15.84
C PHE A 123 6.05 17.76 -14.84
N GLY A 124 5.98 16.61 -14.18
CA GLY A 124 5.22 16.54 -12.93
C GLY A 124 5.81 17.54 -11.93
N TRP A 125 4.96 18.18 -11.12
CA TRP A 125 5.44 18.90 -9.94
C TRP A 125 6.34 17.95 -9.17
#